data_AF-A0A965IN27-F1
#
_entry.id   AF-A0A965IN27-F1
#
_cell.length_a   1.000
_cell.length_b   1.000
_cell.length_c   1.000
_cell.angle_alpha   90.00
_cell.angle_beta   90.00
_cell.angle_gamma   90.00
#
_symmetry.space_group_name_H-M   'P 1'
#
loop_
_entity.id
_entity.type
_entity.pdbx_description
1 polymer ?
#
loop_
_entity_poly.entity_id
_entity_poly.type
_entity_poly.pdbx_seq_one_letter_code
_entity_poly.pdbx_strand_id
1 'polypeptide(L)'
;IVRGFFNLTDNPDSVMILREDRDDPSTETRIPLPAGTQVIIDTQRLWHAVWHPGPELRYCLITSWTSGPELQSYIDARHPVAKVANAPLDQAVIDDATKKVQARRDARAAALAAQGKVHVDAMSEA
;
A
#
# COMPACT_ATOMS: atom_id res chain seq x y z
N ILE A 1 10.95 11.19 -1.67
CA ILE A 1 11.52 10.02 -0.97
C ILE A 1 10.98 8.78 -1.67
N VAL A 2 11.90 7.93 -2.09
CA VAL A 2 11.61 6.58 -2.60
C VAL A 2 11.88 5.61 -1.46
N ARG A 3 11.01 4.63 -1.25
CA ARG A 3 11.24 3.58 -0.24
C ARG A 3 11.53 2.25 -0.91
N GLY A 4 12.62 1.61 -0.51
CA GLY A 4 12.94 0.22 -0.80
C GLY A 4 12.39 -0.68 0.30
N PHE A 5 11.75 -1.77 -0.09
CA PHE A 5 11.24 -2.81 0.80
C PHE A 5 11.93 -4.11 0.46
N PHE A 6 12.50 -4.77 1.46
CA PHE A 6 13.02 -6.13 1.36
C PHE A 6 12.27 -7.02 2.34
N ASN A 7 11.39 -7.86 1.78
CA ASN A 7 10.51 -8.72 2.56
C ASN A 7 11.27 -9.94 3.09
N LEU A 8 11.19 -10.20 4.39
CA LEU A 8 11.95 -11.27 5.05
C LEU A 8 11.07 -12.46 5.47
N THR A 9 9.79 -12.22 5.76
CA THR A 9 8.84 -13.28 6.11
C THR A 9 8.21 -13.87 4.86
N ASP A 10 8.23 -15.20 4.75
CA ASP A 10 7.50 -15.90 3.69
C ASP A 10 6.05 -16.12 4.11
N ASN A 11 5.12 -15.48 3.41
CA ASN A 11 3.69 -15.71 3.56
C ASN A 11 3.03 -15.46 2.20
N PRO A 12 2.35 -16.48 1.62
CA PRO A 12 1.85 -16.41 0.25
C PRO A 12 0.69 -15.41 0.08
N ASP A 13 0.00 -15.08 1.17
CA ASP A 13 -1.17 -14.20 1.17
C ASP A 13 -0.80 -12.74 1.49
N SER A 14 0.48 -12.46 1.74
CA SER A 14 0.96 -11.11 2.03
C SER A 14 1.16 -10.30 0.78
N VAL A 15 0.64 -9.07 0.78
CA VAL A 15 0.72 -8.20 -0.39
C VAL A 15 1.09 -6.77 -0.01
N MET A 16 1.87 -6.11 -0.87
CA MET A 16 1.99 -4.66 -0.91
C MET A 16 0.87 -4.12 -1.80
N ILE A 17 -0.01 -3.32 -1.21
CA ILE A 17 -1.11 -2.65 -1.88
C ILE A 17 -0.62 -1.26 -2.27
N LEU A 18 -0.71 -0.92 -3.56
CA LEU A 18 -0.41 0.40 -4.11
C LEU A 18 -1.67 0.98 -4.75
N ARG A 19 -1.90 2.28 -4.59
CA ARG A 19 -2.95 3.02 -5.30
C ARG A 19 -2.43 4.38 -5.77
N GLU A 20 -2.88 4.81 -6.94
CA GLU A 20 -2.64 6.19 -7.40
C GLU A 20 -3.63 7.16 -6.73
N ASP A 21 -4.88 6.70 -6.55
CA ASP A 21 -5.90 7.38 -5.76
C ASP A 21 -6.35 6.46 -4.63
N ARG A 22 -6.23 6.94 -3.39
CA ARG A 22 -6.64 6.23 -2.17
C ARG A 22 -8.10 5.77 -2.24
N ASP A 23 -8.95 6.58 -2.85
CA ASP A 23 -10.40 6.44 -2.83
C ASP A 23 -10.94 5.75 -4.10
N ASP A 24 -10.09 5.51 -5.11
CA ASP A 24 -10.43 4.71 -6.30
C ASP A 24 -9.78 3.31 -6.25
N PRO A 25 -10.54 2.25 -5.93
CA PRO A 25 -10.02 0.88 -5.90
C PRO A 25 -9.61 0.34 -7.27
N SER A 26 -10.03 0.95 -8.38
CA SER A 26 -9.63 0.51 -9.73
C SER A 26 -8.15 0.79 -10.03
N THR A 27 -7.52 1.69 -9.26
CA THR A 27 -6.09 1.99 -9.35
C THR A 27 -5.23 1.05 -8.51
N GLU A 28 -5.83 0.07 -7.84
CA GLU A 28 -5.13 -0.83 -6.91
C GLU A 28 -4.24 -1.85 -7.63
N THR A 29 -2.98 -1.90 -7.22
CA THR A 29 -2.05 -3.00 -7.54
C THR A 29 -1.64 -3.71 -6.26
N ARG A 30 -1.77 -5.05 -6.23
CA ARG A 30 -1.34 -5.91 -5.14
C ARG A 30 -0.13 -6.73 -5.58
N ILE A 31 1.03 -6.37 -5.05
CA ILE A 31 2.30 -7.06 -5.31
C ILE A 31 2.47 -8.17 -4.27
N PRO A 32 2.58 -9.45 -4.67
CA PRO A 32 2.89 -10.54 -3.74
C PRO A 32 4.21 -10.31 -2.99
N LEU A 33 4.25 -10.69 -1.71
CA LEU A 33 5.42 -10.53 -0.85
C LEU A 33 5.91 -11.87 -0.27
N PRO A 34 6.37 -12.84 -1.09
CA PRO A 34 7.17 -13.95 -0.56
C PRO A 34 8.51 -13.45 0.01
N ALA A 35 9.19 -14.31 0.78
CA ALA A 35 10.52 -13.96 1.30
C ALA A 35 11.50 -13.67 0.16
N GLY A 36 12.30 -12.61 0.33
CA GLY A 36 13.27 -12.15 -0.67
C GLY A 36 12.73 -11.15 -1.70
N THR A 37 11.42 -10.88 -1.72
CA THR A 37 10.85 -9.85 -2.61
C THR A 37 11.45 -8.47 -2.30
N GLN A 38 11.92 -7.81 -3.36
CA GLN A 38 12.45 -6.45 -3.33
C GLN A 38 11.52 -5.53 -4.13
N VAL A 39 11.02 -4.48 -3.50
CA VAL A 39 10.16 -3.48 -4.16
C VAL A 39 10.70 -2.09 -3.89
N ILE A 40 10.81 -1.26 -4.92
CA ILE A 40 11.19 0.14 -4.82
C ILE A 40 9.98 0.96 -5.24
N ILE A 41 9.47 1.81 -4.34
CA ILE A 41 8.20 2.54 -4.50
C ILE A 41 8.44 4.02 -4.37
N ASP A 42 7.93 4.78 -5.33
CA ASP A 42 7.77 6.23 -5.17
C ASP A 42 6.62 6.53 -4.21
N THR A 43 6.96 6.66 -2.94
CA THR A 43 6.00 6.89 -1.85
C THR A 43 5.44 8.30 -1.80
N GLN A 44 5.95 9.23 -2.61
CA GLN A 44 5.34 10.56 -2.73
C GLN A 44 4.23 10.58 -3.77
N ARG A 45 4.29 9.69 -4.75
CA ARG A 45 3.26 9.55 -5.79
C ARG A 45 2.18 8.55 -5.41
N LEU A 46 2.56 7.45 -4.75
CA LEU A 46 1.66 6.31 -4.52
C LEU A 46 1.25 6.19 -3.05
N TRP A 47 -0.05 6.01 -2.85
CA TRP A 47 -0.57 5.45 -1.60
C TRP A 47 -0.10 4.00 -1.50
N HIS A 48 0.36 3.62 -0.31
CA HIS A 48 0.91 2.29 -0.10
C HIS A 48 0.54 1.76 1.29
N ALA A 49 0.23 0.47 1.35
CA ALA A 49 0.00 -0.25 2.59
C ALA A 49 0.41 -1.71 2.41
N VAL A 50 0.91 -2.34 3.46
CA VAL A 50 1.08 -3.79 3.46
C VAL A 50 -0.12 -4.44 4.13
N TRP A 51 -0.68 -5.45 3.49
CA TRP A 51 -1.65 -6.35 4.10
C TRP A 51 -1.00 -7.72 4.34
N HIS A 52 -0.93 -8.11 5.61
CA HIS A 52 -0.45 -9.41 6.07
C HIS A 52 -1.59 -10.07 6.84
N PRO A 53 -2.31 -11.03 6.24
CA PRO A 53 -3.42 -11.69 6.93
C PRO A 53 -2.92 -12.64 8.00
N GLY A 54 -3.70 -12.75 9.09
CA GLY A 54 -3.39 -13.62 10.22
C GLY A 54 -2.69 -12.91 11.38
N PRO A 55 -2.42 -13.64 12.48
CA PRO A 55 -1.82 -13.08 13.69
C PRO A 55 -0.29 -13.10 13.68
N GLU A 56 0.32 -13.71 12.67
CA GLU A 56 1.76 -13.96 12.63
C GLU A 56 2.56 -12.67 12.39
N LEU A 57 3.83 -12.69 12.83
CA LEU A 57 4.72 -11.56 12.67
C LEU A 57 5.31 -11.50 11.26
N ARG A 58 5.23 -10.32 10.65
CA ARG A 58 5.90 -10.02 9.38
C ARG A 58 7.16 -9.16 9.61
N TYR A 59 8.30 -9.63 9.10
CA TYR A 59 9.58 -8.93 9.10
C TYR A 59 9.87 -8.36 7.71
N CYS A 60 10.36 -7.11 7.68
CA CYS A 60 10.73 -6.41 6.46
C CYS A 60 11.82 -5.39 6.79
N LEU A 61 12.85 -5.30 5.94
CA LEU A 61 13.76 -4.16 5.95
C LEU A 61 13.19 -3.07 5.04
N ILE A 62 13.13 -1.84 5.54
CA ILE A 62 12.66 -0.68 4.77
C ILE A 62 13.77 0.38 4.78
N THR A 63 14.11 0.87 3.60
CA THR A 63 15.14 1.91 3.43
C THR A 63 14.57 3.09 2.66
N SER A 64 14.82 4.30 3.13
CA SER A 64 14.38 5.54 2.48
C SER A 64 15.53 6.18 1.73
N TRP A 65 15.31 6.51 0.47
CA TRP A 65 16.30 7.09 -0.42
C TRP A 65 15.78 8.37 -1.08
N THR A 66 16.69 9.26 -1.43
CA THR A 66 16.40 10.37 -2.35
C THR A 66 16.53 9.84 -3.78
N SER A 67 15.60 10.22 -4.66
CA SER A 67 15.68 9.92 -6.08
C SER A 67 16.91 10.57 -6.70
N GLY A 68 17.60 9.86 -7.59
CA GLY A 68 18.78 10.38 -8.28
C GLY A 68 19.37 9.38 -9.27
N PRO A 69 20.37 9.79 -10.08
CA PRO A 69 20.99 8.95 -11.11
C PRO A 69 21.61 7.65 -10.58
N GLU A 70 22.14 7.67 -9.37
CA GLU A 70 22.77 6.51 -8.72
C GLU A 70 21.73 5.45 -8.36
N LEU A 71 20.58 5.89 -7.84
CA LEU A 71 19.45 4.99 -7.56
C LEU A 71 18.89 4.42 -8.86
N GLN A 72 18.75 5.24 -9.90
CA GLN A 72 18.30 4.76 -11.20
C GLN A 72 19.25 3.68 -11.76
N SER A 73 20.56 3.92 -11.70
CA SER A 73 21.56 2.95 -12.15
C SER A 73 21.52 1.64 -11.34
N TYR A 74 21.28 1.71 -10.03
CA TYR A 74 21.10 0.54 -9.18
C TYR A 74 19.88 -0.30 -9.60
N ILE A 75 18.77 0.37 -9.92
CA ILE A 75 17.51 -0.25 -10.36
C ILE A 75 17.73 -0.91 -11.72
N ASP A 76 18.30 -0.19 -12.69
CA ASP A 76 18.50 -0.67 -14.06
C ASP A 76 19.41 -1.92 -14.10
N ALA A 77 20.46 -1.93 -13.27
CA ALA A 77 21.37 -3.07 -13.14
C ALA A 77 20.70 -4.35 -12.59
N ARG A 78 19.48 -4.25 -12.05
CA ARG A 78 18.72 -5.38 -11.48
C ARG A 78 17.54 -5.82 -12.32
N HIS A 79 17.41 -5.31 -13.55
CA HIS A 79 16.35 -5.67 -14.49
C HIS A 79 14.95 -5.53 -13.87
N PRO A 80 14.50 -4.30 -13.59
CA PRO A 80 13.29 -4.07 -12.83
C PRO A 80 12.05 -4.55 -13.58
N VAL A 81 11.08 -5.06 -12.82
CA VAL A 81 9.75 -5.39 -13.34
C VAL A 81 8.78 -4.29 -12.91
N ALA A 82 8.37 -3.46 -13.87
CA ALA A 82 7.48 -2.32 -13.61
C ALA A 82 5.99 -2.70 -13.56
N LYS A 83 5.62 -3.89 -14.07
CA LYS A 83 4.24 -4.39 -14.09
C LYS A 83 4.21 -5.81 -13.57
N VAL A 84 3.43 -6.03 -12.51
CA VAL A 84 3.21 -7.35 -11.93
C VAL A 84 1.74 -7.73 -12.07
N ALA A 85 1.47 -9.03 -12.17
CA ALA A 85 0.10 -9.51 -12.08
C ALA A 85 -0.46 -9.16 -10.70
N ASN A 86 -1.67 -8.60 -10.69
CA ASN A 86 -2.33 -8.23 -9.46
C ASN A 86 -2.66 -9.51 -8.68
N ALA A 87 -2.19 -9.63 -7.44
CA ALA A 87 -2.48 -10.80 -6.62
C ALA A 87 -4.00 -11.01 -6.53
N PRO A 88 -4.50 -12.25 -6.70
CA PRO A 88 -5.93 -12.50 -6.68
C PRO A 88 -6.48 -12.24 -5.27
N LEU A 89 -7.68 -11.67 -5.21
CA LEU A 89 -8.45 -11.51 -3.99
C LEU A 89 -9.92 -11.68 -4.35
N ASP A 90 -10.66 -12.40 -3.51
CA ASP A 90 -12.09 -12.59 -3.70
C ASP A 90 -12.82 -11.24 -3.70
N GLN A 91 -13.64 -11.02 -4.72
CA GLN A 91 -14.43 -9.79 -4.85
C GLN A 91 -15.34 -9.56 -3.63
N ALA A 92 -15.85 -10.63 -3.01
CA ALA A 92 -16.65 -10.51 -1.80
C ALA A 92 -15.88 -9.88 -0.63
N VAL A 93 -14.58 -10.14 -0.50
CA VAL A 93 -13.71 -9.53 0.52
C VAL A 93 -13.53 -8.05 0.25
N ILE A 94 -13.33 -7.67 -1.02
CA ILE A 94 -13.19 -6.26 -1.45
C ILE A 94 -14.48 -5.49 -1.16
N ASP A 95 -15.62 -6.06 -1.50
CA ASP A 95 -16.93 -5.43 -1.32
C ASP A 95 -17.27 -5.23 0.16
N ASP A 96 -17.01 -6.23 1.00
CA ASP A 96 -17.22 -6.15 2.45
C ASP A 96 -16.29 -5.10 3.10
N ALA A 97 -15.00 -5.10 2.74
CA ALA A 97 -14.05 -4.10 3.23
C ALA A 97 -14.46 -2.68 2.81
N THR A 98 -14.88 -2.50 1.57
CA THR A 98 -15.34 -1.20 1.03
C THR A 98 -16.57 -0.70 1.79
N LYS A 99 -17.57 -1.57 2.01
CA LYS A 99 -18.76 -1.23 2.81
C LYS A 99 -18.40 -0.81 4.23
N LYS A 100 -17.48 -1.53 4.89
CA LYS A 100 -17.01 -1.21 6.25
C LYS A 100 -16.29 0.14 6.31
N VAL A 101 -15.43 0.45 5.32
CA VAL A 101 -14.73 1.75 5.25
C VAL A 101 -15.73 2.87 5.02
N GLN A 102 -16.68 2.70 4.08
CA GLN A 102 -17.70 3.71 3.81
C GLN A 102 -18.55 4.00 5.05
N ALA A 103 -19.05 2.97 5.74
CA ALA A 103 -19.83 3.14 6.96
C ALA A 103 -19.06 3.91 8.06
N ARG A 104 -17.74 3.67 8.20
CA ARG A 104 -16.89 4.43 9.14
C ARG A 104 -16.73 5.89 8.72
N ARG A 105 -16.60 6.17 7.43
CA ARG A 105 -16.52 7.55 6.90
C ARG A 105 -17.82 8.30 7.13
N ASP A 106 -18.95 7.68 6.84
CA ASP A 106 -20.29 8.27 7.04
C ASP A 106 -20.53 8.58 8.53
N ALA A 107 -20.22 7.62 9.41
CA ALA A 107 -20.32 7.82 10.85
C ALA A 107 -19.43 8.96 11.35
N ARG A 108 -18.19 9.05 10.86
CA ARG A 108 -17.26 10.14 11.21
C ARG A 108 -17.77 11.49 10.70
N ALA A 109 -18.28 11.55 9.47
CA ALA A 109 -18.83 12.76 8.89
C ALA A 109 -20.05 13.26 9.69
N ALA A 110 -20.97 12.35 10.05
CA ALA A 110 -22.12 12.68 10.89
C ALA A 110 -21.71 13.20 12.27
N ALA A 111 -20.72 12.58 12.92
CA ALA A 111 -20.21 13.01 14.21
C ALA A 111 -19.56 14.40 14.17
N LEU A 112 -18.82 14.71 13.10
CA LEU A 112 -18.21 16.03 12.90
C LEU A 112 -19.25 17.10 12.59
N ALA A 113 -20.24 16.80 11.75
CA ALA A 113 -21.35 17.70 11.45
C ALA A 113 -22.14 18.06 12.72
N ALA A 114 -22.40 17.08 13.59
CA ALA A 114 -23.03 17.32 14.90
C ALA A 114 -22.21 18.26 15.82
N GLN A 115 -20.90 18.36 15.61
CA GLN A 115 -19.99 19.26 16.32
C GLN A 115 -19.76 20.59 15.60
N GLY A 116 -20.44 20.85 14.47
CA GLY A 116 -20.22 22.03 13.63
C GLY A 116 -18.84 22.07 12.97
N LYS A 117 -18.16 20.93 12.83
CA LYS A 117 -16.84 20.78 12.23
C LYS A 117 -16.93 20.07 10.88
N VAL A 118 -15.97 20.32 10.01
CA VAL A 118 -15.83 19.60 8.73
C VAL A 118 -14.66 18.62 8.82
N HIS A 119 -14.78 17.45 8.19
CA HIS A 119 -13.67 16.51 8.10
C HIS A 119 -12.55 17.11 7.24
N VAL A 120 -11.36 17.24 7.81
CA VAL A 120 -10.13 17.50 7.07
C VAL A 120 -9.44 16.17 6.85
N ASP A 121 -9.22 15.82 5.59
CA ASP A 121 -8.44 14.66 5.20
C ASP A 121 -6.97 14.92 5.55
N ALA A 122 -6.46 14.27 6.59
CA ALA A 122 -5.03 14.29 6.89
C ALA A 122 -4.35 13.20 6.06
N MET A 123 -3.28 13.55 5.36
CA MET A 123 -2.35 12.59 4.79
C MET A 123 -1.77 11.77 5.95
N SER A 124 -1.96 10.45 5.94
CA SER A 124 -1.31 9.56 6.89
C SER A 124 0.19 9.63 6.64
N GLU A 125 0.94 10.19 7.59
CA GLU A 125 2.40 10.02 7.62
C GLU A 125 2.69 8.52 7.81
N ALA A 126 3.54 7.99 6.93
CA ALA A 126 3.98 6.60 6.90
C ALA A 126 5.39 6.46 7.47
#